data_AF-A0A9D5HJV9-F1
#
_entry.id   AF-A0A9D5HJV9-F1
#
_cell.length_a   1.000
_cell.length_b   1.000
_cell.length_c   1.000
_cell.angle_alpha   90.00
_cell.angle_beta   90.00
_cell.angle_gamma   90.00
#
_symmetry.space_group_name_H-M   'P 1'
#
loop_
_entity.id
_entity.type
_entity.pdbx_description
1 polymer ?
#
loop_
_entity_poly.entity_id
_entity_poly.type
_entity_poly.pdbx_seq_one_letter_code
_entity_poly.pdbx_strand_id
1 'polypeptide(L)'
;MELLLLLHVRGSDFTGSLASSKPHTLAPPSVPRLCFVLSQTFLTSEPHYQRACDGKTVGACLDRNGLRPARYWRTIDNVVYVASEVGVLPMDESKVVMKGRLGPGMMITVDLESGQVYENTEVKKIVASSNPYKKWLIENMRTIKPVNFLSSTAMDNETILRHQQAFGYSSEDVQMVIETMAAQGKEPTFCMGDDIPLAVLSQKPHMLYDYFKQRFAQVTNPAIDPLREGLVMSLEVNIGKRGNILEVGPQNAAQVILSSPVLNEGELDALMKDHHLNPQVLHTFFDIQKGIHGSIDKAIKQLCEAADDAVRNGSQLLVLSDRSEELEPTRPAIPILLAVGAVHQHLIQNGLRMSASIVADTAQCFSTHQFACLIGYGASAVCPYLALETCRNGV
;
A
#
# COMPACT_ATOMS: atom_id res chain seq x y z
N MET A 1 17.09 9.38 -7.18
CA MET A 1 18.11 9.41 -8.26
C MET A 1 18.89 8.10 -8.34
N GLU A 2 19.42 7.59 -7.23
CA GLU A 2 20.21 6.35 -7.21
C GLU A 2 19.47 5.12 -7.75
N LEU A 3 18.18 4.97 -7.43
CA LEU A 3 17.36 3.87 -7.95
C LEU A 3 17.16 3.94 -9.48
N LEU A 4 17.01 5.15 -10.04
CA LEU A 4 16.83 5.36 -11.48
C LEU A 4 18.12 5.02 -12.25
N LEU A 5 19.27 5.38 -11.65
CA LEU A 5 20.58 5.07 -12.20
C LEU A 5 20.85 3.57 -12.14
N LEU A 6 20.45 2.90 -11.05
CA LEU A 6 20.57 1.45 -10.89
C LEU A 6 19.74 0.67 -11.92
N LEU A 7 18.49 1.08 -12.14
CA LEU A 7 17.59 0.47 -13.14
C LEU A 7 18.18 0.57 -14.55
N HIS A 8 18.77 1.72 -14.88
CA HIS A 8 19.36 1.96 -16.18
C HIS A 8 20.68 1.20 -16.41
N VAL A 9 21.62 1.25 -15.45
CA VAL A 9 22.94 0.63 -15.58
C VAL A 9 22.88 -0.91 -15.68
N ARG A 10 21.81 -1.54 -15.17
CA ARG A 10 21.61 -2.99 -15.17
C ARG A 10 20.77 -3.53 -16.34
N GLY A 11 20.44 -2.69 -17.33
CA GLY A 11 19.89 -3.14 -18.61
C GLY A 11 18.39 -2.87 -18.85
N SER A 12 17.73 -2.05 -18.04
CA SER A 12 16.40 -1.54 -18.40
C SER A 12 16.55 -0.33 -19.32
N ASP A 13 15.80 -0.32 -20.45
CA ASP A 13 15.69 0.87 -21.29
C ASP A 13 15.31 2.08 -20.42
N PHE A 14 15.99 3.21 -20.66
CA PHE A 14 15.86 4.42 -19.85
C PHE A 14 14.43 4.97 -19.81
N THR A 15 13.73 4.91 -20.93
CA THR A 15 12.29 5.22 -21.07
C THR A 15 11.44 4.30 -20.20
N GLY A 16 11.76 3.00 -20.13
CA GLY A 16 11.11 2.04 -19.24
C GLY A 16 11.44 2.29 -17.76
N SER A 17 12.66 2.70 -17.45
CA SER A 17 13.09 3.08 -16.09
C SER A 17 12.37 4.35 -15.61
N LEU A 18 12.17 5.33 -16.50
CA LEU A 18 11.44 6.55 -16.20
C LEU A 18 9.94 6.29 -16.05
N ALA A 19 9.35 5.44 -16.89
CA ALA A 19 7.94 5.06 -16.80
C ALA A 19 7.63 4.18 -15.58
N SER A 20 8.51 3.25 -15.23
CA SER A 20 8.37 2.44 -14.00
C SER A 20 8.48 3.32 -12.76
N SER A 21 9.35 4.33 -12.78
CA SER A 21 9.54 5.27 -11.67
C SER A 21 8.30 6.10 -11.29
N LYS A 22 7.33 6.29 -12.19
CA LYS A 22 6.13 7.10 -11.93
C LYS A 22 4.92 6.60 -12.75
N PRO A 23 4.07 5.73 -12.18
CA PRO A 23 2.88 5.24 -12.89
C PRO A 23 1.79 6.32 -12.99
N HIS A 24 0.99 6.26 -14.07
CA HIS A 24 -0.17 7.13 -14.32
C HIS A 24 -1.43 6.57 -13.63
N THR A 25 -2.38 7.44 -13.26
CA THR A 25 -3.68 7.08 -12.67
C THR A 25 -4.61 6.33 -13.66
N LEU A 26 -5.27 5.25 -13.23
CA LEU A 26 -6.21 4.45 -14.04
C LEU A 26 -7.68 4.91 -13.85
N ALA A 27 -8.22 5.74 -14.73
CA ALA A 27 -9.66 6.12 -14.74
C ALA A 27 -10.50 5.29 -15.76
N PRO A 28 -11.80 5.01 -15.54
CA PRO A 28 -12.69 4.27 -16.48
C PRO A 28 -13.46 5.18 -17.47
N PRO A 29 -14.08 4.65 -18.55
CA PRO A 29 -13.46 4.23 -19.80
C PRO A 29 -13.73 5.19 -21.00
N SER A 30 -12.70 5.42 -21.81
CA SER A 30 -12.77 5.30 -23.27
C SER A 30 -11.54 4.47 -23.70
N VAL A 31 -11.78 3.38 -24.43
CA VAL A 31 -10.93 2.16 -24.57
C VAL A 31 -10.38 2.11 -26.02
N PRO A 32 -9.22 1.46 -26.33
CA PRO A 32 -8.69 0.20 -25.78
C PRO A 32 -7.69 0.31 -24.62
N ARG A 33 -8.04 -0.32 -23.50
CA ARG A 33 -7.15 -0.65 -22.36
C ARG A 33 -6.47 -2.01 -22.58
N LEU A 34 -5.16 -2.10 -22.33
CA LEU A 34 -4.57 -2.91 -21.24
C LEU A 34 -3.03 -2.76 -21.24
N CYS A 35 -2.46 -2.09 -20.23
CA CYS A 35 -1.18 -2.43 -19.57
C CYS A 35 -0.84 -1.36 -18.54
N PHE A 36 -1.21 -1.61 -17.29
CA PHE A 36 -0.48 -1.14 -16.11
C PHE A 36 -0.67 -2.18 -15.01
N VAL A 37 0.12 -3.25 -15.07
CA VAL A 37 0.52 -3.97 -13.87
C VAL A 37 1.96 -4.43 -14.12
N LEU A 38 2.83 -4.24 -13.13
CA LEU A 38 4.31 -4.18 -13.14
C LEU A 38 4.91 -2.75 -13.19
N SER A 39 4.57 -1.94 -12.18
CA SER A 39 5.50 -0.98 -11.55
C SER A 39 5.00 -0.35 -10.24
N GLN A 40 3.79 -0.66 -9.75
CA GLN A 40 3.28 -0.06 -8.51
C GLN A 40 3.98 -0.51 -7.21
N THR A 41 4.95 -1.42 -7.26
CA THR A 41 5.56 -1.93 -6.03
C THR A 41 6.62 -0.99 -5.44
N PHE A 42 7.09 -0.02 -6.20
CA PHE A 42 8.03 1.00 -5.72
C PHE A 42 7.80 2.30 -6.48
N LEU A 43 8.11 3.41 -5.82
CA LEU A 43 8.34 4.76 -6.34
C LEU A 43 7.31 5.83 -5.95
N THR A 44 7.87 7.03 -5.77
CA THR A 44 7.47 8.07 -4.82
C THR A 44 6.22 8.84 -5.26
N SER A 45 5.30 9.06 -4.32
CA SER A 45 4.04 9.78 -4.51
C SER A 45 4.14 11.31 -4.40
N GLU A 46 5.33 11.86 -4.16
CA GLU A 46 5.50 13.30 -3.87
C GLU A 46 5.52 14.22 -5.12
N PRO A 47 5.24 15.54 -4.96
CA PRO A 47 5.22 16.51 -6.04
C PRO A 47 6.61 16.65 -6.70
N HIS A 48 6.80 15.99 -7.83
CA HIS A 48 8.10 15.90 -8.48
C HIS A 48 8.03 16.04 -10.00
N TYR A 49 8.71 17.06 -10.51
CA TYR A 49 9.13 17.15 -11.90
C TYR A 49 10.53 16.54 -12.04
N GLN A 50 10.69 15.55 -12.92
CA GLN A 50 11.95 14.83 -13.09
C GLN A 50 12.48 15.02 -14.51
N ARG A 51 13.74 15.47 -14.60
CA ARG A 51 14.56 15.41 -15.81
C ARG A 51 15.59 14.32 -15.62
N ALA A 52 15.83 13.52 -16.64
CA ALA A 52 16.88 12.53 -16.60
C ALA A 52 17.52 12.40 -18.00
N CYS A 53 18.78 11.99 -18.03
CA CYS A 53 19.55 11.73 -19.24
C CYS A 53 20.46 10.53 -18.98
N ASP A 54 20.56 9.62 -19.92
CA ASP A 54 21.50 8.48 -19.89
C ASP A 54 22.65 8.59 -20.90
N GLY A 55 22.77 9.74 -21.57
CA GLY A 55 23.74 9.98 -22.64
C GLY A 55 23.26 9.60 -24.03
N LYS A 56 22.16 8.85 -24.17
CA LYS A 56 21.51 8.51 -25.45
C LYS A 56 20.13 9.12 -25.57
N THR A 57 19.37 9.16 -24.48
CA THR A 57 18.00 9.65 -24.37
C THR A 57 17.92 10.69 -23.27
N VAL A 58 17.23 11.80 -23.54
CA VAL A 58 16.88 12.84 -22.57
C VAL A 58 15.37 12.84 -22.37
N GLY A 59 14.90 12.83 -21.12
CA GLY A 59 13.49 12.75 -20.82
C GLY A 59 13.03 13.68 -19.70
N ALA A 60 11.76 14.06 -19.76
CA ALA A 60 11.07 14.73 -18.68
C ALA A 60 9.72 14.04 -18.38
N CYS A 61 9.39 13.90 -17.09
CA CYS A 61 8.16 13.27 -16.61
C CYS A 61 7.59 14.04 -15.42
N LEU A 62 6.26 14.13 -15.35
CA LEU A 62 5.52 14.68 -14.20
C LEU A 62 5.00 13.59 -13.28
N ASP A 63 4.77 13.98 -12.02
CA ASP A 63 4.08 13.15 -11.05
C ASP A 63 2.64 12.82 -11.49
N ARG A 64 2.06 11.82 -10.83
CA ARG A 64 0.73 11.29 -11.14
C ARG A 64 -0.40 12.31 -11.10
N ASN A 65 -0.23 13.41 -10.36
CA ASN A 65 -1.23 14.45 -10.16
C ASN A 65 -0.86 15.73 -10.92
N GLY A 66 0.34 15.79 -11.51
CA GLY A 66 0.81 16.96 -12.26
C GLY A 66 0.94 18.20 -11.38
N LEU A 67 1.38 18.02 -10.12
CA LEU A 67 1.44 19.10 -9.13
C LEU A 67 2.50 20.17 -9.43
N ARG A 68 3.37 19.92 -10.41
CA ARG A 68 4.33 20.92 -10.91
C ARG A 68 4.07 21.26 -12.38
N PRO A 69 4.21 22.53 -12.78
CA PRO A 69 4.09 22.91 -14.18
C PRO A 69 5.30 22.41 -14.96
N ALA A 70 5.04 21.87 -16.15
CA ALA A 70 6.07 21.59 -17.15
C ALA A 70 5.53 21.87 -18.54
N ARG A 71 6.21 22.74 -19.27
CA ARG A 71 5.89 23.12 -20.65
C ARG A 71 7.06 22.82 -21.56
N TYR A 72 6.76 22.51 -22.80
CA TYR A 72 7.77 22.22 -23.79
C TYR A 72 7.47 22.90 -25.12
N TRP A 73 8.53 23.21 -25.87
CA TRP A 73 8.45 23.74 -27.23
C TRP A 73 9.45 23.04 -28.14
N ARG A 74 9.02 22.79 -29.37
CA ARG A 74 9.86 22.24 -30.44
C ARG A 74 10.05 23.31 -31.52
N THR A 75 11.29 23.50 -31.96
CA THR A 75 11.62 24.45 -33.03
C THR A 75 11.88 23.76 -34.37
N ILE A 76 11.90 24.53 -35.46
CA ILE A 76 12.27 24.09 -36.81
C ILE A 76 13.70 23.56 -36.87
N ASP A 77 14.57 24.09 -36.01
CA ASP A 77 15.98 23.69 -35.86
C ASP A 77 16.12 22.36 -35.07
N ASN A 78 15.01 21.63 -34.89
CA ASN A 78 14.89 20.38 -34.13
C ASN A 78 15.38 20.44 -32.68
N VAL A 79 15.25 21.62 -32.04
CA VAL A 79 15.56 21.80 -30.61
C VAL A 79 14.29 21.62 -29.78
N VAL A 80 14.37 20.81 -28.73
CA VAL A 80 13.30 20.65 -27.74
C VAL A 80 13.69 21.34 -26.44
N TYR A 81 12.85 22.25 -26.00
CA TYR A 81 12.99 22.93 -24.72
C TYR A 81 11.95 22.40 -23.75
N VAL A 82 12.33 22.17 -22.50
CA VAL A 82 11.38 21.81 -21.43
C VAL A 82 11.66 22.65 -20.19
N ALA A 83 10.69 23.46 -19.78
CA ALA A 83 10.81 24.39 -18.67
C ALA A 83 9.59 24.34 -17.75
N SER A 84 9.76 24.74 -16.50
CA SER A 84 8.66 24.90 -15.54
C SER A 84 7.75 26.09 -15.88
N GLU A 85 8.26 27.06 -16.62
CA GLU A 85 7.58 28.31 -16.96
C GLU A 85 7.75 28.66 -18.45
N VAL A 86 6.91 29.56 -18.95
CA VAL A 86 7.07 30.14 -20.30
C VAL A 86 7.93 31.38 -20.22
N GLY A 87 8.77 31.61 -21.23
CA GLY A 87 9.56 32.84 -21.35
C GLY A 87 10.88 32.82 -20.58
N VAL A 88 11.30 31.65 -20.08
CA VAL A 88 12.61 31.47 -19.41
C VAL A 88 13.78 31.76 -20.35
N LEU A 89 13.60 31.53 -21.65
CA LEU A 89 14.60 31.80 -22.67
C LEU A 89 14.01 32.72 -23.76
N PRO A 90 14.76 33.72 -24.24
CA PRO A 90 14.35 34.51 -25.39
C PRO A 90 14.32 33.61 -26.62
N MET A 91 13.13 33.49 -27.23
CA MET A 91 12.87 32.55 -28.34
C MET A 91 12.19 33.30 -29.47
N ASP A 92 12.65 33.06 -30.69
CA ASP A 92 12.00 33.54 -31.91
C ASP A 92 10.74 32.71 -32.17
N GLU A 93 9.57 33.34 -32.02
CA GLU A 93 8.28 32.65 -32.17
C GLU A 93 8.06 32.10 -33.58
N SER A 94 8.69 32.69 -34.60
CA SER A 94 8.59 32.23 -35.99
C SER A 94 9.21 30.84 -36.20
N LYS A 95 10.12 30.44 -35.32
CA LYS A 95 10.82 29.15 -35.36
C LYS A 95 10.09 28.05 -34.58
N VAL A 96 9.04 28.36 -33.84
CA VAL A 96 8.36 27.38 -32.97
C VAL A 96 7.35 26.57 -33.78
N VAL A 97 7.61 25.27 -33.90
CA VAL A 97 6.74 24.30 -34.61
C VAL A 97 5.61 23.82 -33.71
N MET A 98 5.89 23.63 -32.43
CA MET A 98 4.92 23.10 -31.46
C MET A 98 5.16 23.68 -30.07
N LYS A 99 4.08 24.00 -29.37
CA LYS A 99 4.06 24.33 -27.94
C LYS A 99 3.13 23.34 -27.24
N GLY A 100 3.60 22.72 -26.16
CA GLY A 100 2.85 21.73 -25.40
C GLY A 100 3.05 21.87 -23.89
N ARG A 101 2.24 21.12 -23.14
CA ARG A 101 2.36 20.98 -21.69
C ARG A 101 2.35 19.51 -21.30
N LEU A 102 3.13 19.15 -20.29
CA LEU A 102 2.98 17.85 -19.65
C LEU A 102 1.83 17.96 -18.64
N GLY A 103 0.85 17.06 -18.78
CA GLY A 103 -0.20 16.87 -17.79
C GLY A 103 0.19 15.81 -16.74
N PRO A 104 -0.75 15.46 -15.85
CA PRO A 104 -0.55 14.43 -14.83
C PRO A 104 -0.05 13.11 -15.43
N GLY A 105 1.08 12.58 -14.92
CA GLY A 105 1.69 11.32 -15.38
C GLY A 105 2.11 11.28 -16.85
N MET A 106 2.28 12.44 -17.50
CA MET A 106 2.77 12.54 -18.87
C MET A 106 4.29 12.63 -18.92
N MET A 107 4.86 12.10 -20.01
CA MET A 107 6.29 12.14 -20.28
C MET A 107 6.59 12.55 -21.73
N ILE A 108 7.79 13.08 -21.93
CA ILE A 108 8.37 13.36 -23.24
C ILE A 108 9.82 12.89 -23.22
N THR A 109 10.29 12.25 -24.29
CA THR A 109 11.68 11.82 -24.42
C THR A 109 12.24 12.16 -25.79
N VAL A 110 13.53 12.45 -25.83
CA VAL A 110 14.29 12.75 -27.05
C VAL A 110 15.42 11.74 -27.13
N ASP A 111 15.46 10.97 -28.20
CA ASP A 111 16.58 10.11 -28.53
C ASP A 111 17.61 10.94 -29.31
N LEU A 112 18.82 11.06 -28.75
CA LEU A 112 19.93 11.83 -29.29
C LEU A 112 20.63 11.11 -30.45
N GLU A 113 20.51 9.79 -30.55
CA GLU A 113 21.11 9.01 -31.65
C GLU A 113 20.26 9.11 -32.92
N SER A 114 18.95 8.92 -32.79
CA SER A 114 18.01 9.03 -33.93
C SER A 114 17.51 10.46 -34.19
N GLY A 115 17.69 11.37 -33.23
CA GLY A 115 17.15 12.73 -33.26
C GLY A 115 15.63 12.80 -33.18
N GLN A 116 14.97 11.69 -32.81
CA GLN A 116 13.53 11.59 -32.70
C GLN A 116 13.02 12.06 -31.33
N VAL A 117 11.85 12.69 -31.36
CA VAL A 117 11.14 13.13 -30.15
C VAL A 117 9.91 12.25 -30.02
N TYR A 118 9.78 11.60 -28.87
CA TYR A 118 8.64 10.75 -28.55
C TYR A 118 7.76 11.44 -27.51
N GLU A 119 6.49 11.58 -27.85
CA GLU A 119 5.47 12.09 -26.94
C GLU A 119 4.92 11.00 -26.03
N ASN A 120 4.15 11.39 -25.01
CA ASN A 120 3.66 10.51 -23.96
C ASN A 120 3.07 9.18 -24.44
N THR A 121 2.21 9.21 -25.47
CA THR A 121 1.54 8.01 -25.98
C THR A 121 2.52 7.07 -26.69
N GLU A 122 3.49 7.63 -27.42
CA GLU A 122 4.49 6.88 -28.15
C GLU A 122 5.47 6.22 -27.19
N VAL A 123 5.96 6.97 -26.19
CA VAL A 123 6.84 6.43 -25.15
C VAL A 123 6.16 5.27 -24.42
N LYS A 124 4.90 5.44 -24.01
CA LYS A 124 4.13 4.39 -23.34
C LYS A 124 3.92 3.17 -24.24
N LYS A 125 3.69 3.38 -25.54
CA LYS A 125 3.52 2.28 -26.51
C LYS A 125 4.82 1.49 -26.71
N ILE A 126 5.96 2.17 -26.81
CA ILE A 126 7.28 1.52 -26.92
C ILE A 126 7.53 0.65 -25.69
N VAL A 127 7.38 1.23 -24.49
CA VAL A 127 7.59 0.50 -23.23
C VAL A 127 6.61 -0.67 -23.09
N ALA A 128 5.31 -0.47 -23.38
CA ALA A 128 4.31 -1.54 -23.27
C ALA A 128 4.53 -2.68 -24.28
N SER A 129 5.19 -2.41 -25.41
CA SER A 129 5.47 -3.40 -26.45
C SER A 129 6.81 -4.13 -26.27
N SER A 130 7.62 -3.71 -25.28
CA SER A 130 8.94 -4.32 -25.01
C SER A 130 8.86 -5.79 -24.60
N ASN A 131 7.79 -6.16 -23.87
CA ASN A 131 7.58 -7.50 -23.36
C ASN A 131 6.09 -7.87 -23.41
N PRO A 132 5.73 -9.17 -23.40
CA PRO A 132 4.35 -9.62 -23.43
C PRO A 132 3.66 -9.49 -22.05
N TYR A 133 3.70 -8.30 -21.44
CA TYR A 133 3.17 -8.05 -20.10
C TYR A 133 1.74 -8.54 -19.94
N LYS A 134 0.85 -8.23 -20.90
CA LYS A 134 -0.55 -8.67 -20.87
C LYS A 134 -0.68 -10.18 -20.72
N LYS A 135 0.16 -10.96 -21.42
CA LYS A 135 0.17 -12.42 -21.33
C LYS A 135 0.57 -12.87 -19.92
N TRP A 136 1.64 -12.29 -19.37
CA TRP A 136 2.11 -12.60 -18.03
C TRP A 136 1.08 -12.30 -16.95
N LEU A 137 0.35 -11.18 -17.06
CA LEU A 137 -0.70 -10.82 -16.11
C LEU A 137 -1.85 -11.83 -16.18
N ILE A 138 -2.35 -12.13 -17.37
CA ILE A 138 -3.48 -13.07 -17.53
C ILE A 138 -3.13 -14.47 -17.03
N GLU A 139 -1.89 -14.92 -17.25
CA GLU A 139 -1.46 -16.28 -16.91
C GLU A 139 -1.07 -16.45 -15.43
N ASN A 140 -0.53 -15.42 -14.78
CA ASN A 140 0.08 -15.57 -13.44
C ASN A 140 -0.64 -14.82 -12.33
N MET A 141 -1.36 -13.75 -12.66
CA MET A 141 -2.04 -12.94 -11.67
C MET A 141 -3.27 -13.66 -11.15
N ARG A 142 -3.38 -13.69 -9.83
CA ARG A 142 -4.55 -14.24 -9.15
C ARG A 142 -5.34 -13.09 -8.54
N THR A 143 -6.66 -13.19 -8.58
CA THR A 143 -7.55 -12.21 -7.97
C THR A 143 -8.53 -12.97 -7.11
N ILE A 144 -8.72 -12.51 -5.87
CA ILE A 144 -9.75 -13.07 -5.01
C ILE A 144 -11.08 -12.44 -5.40
N LYS A 145 -12.07 -13.30 -5.64
CA LYS A 145 -13.43 -12.84 -5.87
C LYS A 145 -13.97 -12.30 -4.54
N PRO A 146 -14.62 -11.13 -4.53
CA PRO A 146 -15.27 -10.63 -3.33
C PRO A 146 -16.21 -11.69 -2.76
N VAL A 147 -16.03 -12.00 -1.48
CA VAL A 147 -16.88 -12.94 -0.75
C VAL A 147 -17.89 -12.13 0.04
N ASN A 148 -19.14 -12.61 0.13
CA ASN A 148 -20.14 -11.95 0.96
C ASN A 148 -19.74 -12.04 2.43
N PHE A 149 -20.04 -10.98 3.19
CA PHE A 149 -19.89 -11.00 4.65
C PHE A 149 -20.76 -12.11 5.26
N LEU A 150 -20.25 -12.73 6.32
CA LEU A 150 -21.05 -13.69 7.08
C LEU A 150 -22.25 -12.97 7.71
N SER A 151 -23.43 -13.58 7.61
CA SER A 151 -24.69 -13.02 8.12
C SER A 151 -25.02 -13.49 9.54
N SER A 152 -24.46 -14.61 9.97
CA SER A 152 -24.70 -15.20 11.30
C SER A 152 -23.62 -14.80 12.27
N THR A 153 -24.02 -14.57 13.52
CA THR A 153 -23.10 -14.43 14.64
C THR A 153 -22.39 -15.76 14.88
N ALA A 154 -21.07 -15.70 15.01
CA ALA A 154 -20.22 -16.84 15.33
C ALA A 154 -20.05 -17.01 16.85
N MET A 155 -20.16 -15.91 17.60
CA MET A 155 -20.03 -15.90 19.06
C MET A 155 -21.35 -15.49 19.71
N ASP A 156 -21.59 -15.97 20.93
CA ASP A 156 -22.70 -15.51 21.76
C ASP A 156 -22.37 -14.17 22.46
N ASN A 157 -23.40 -13.49 22.94
CA ASN A 157 -23.27 -12.14 23.52
C ASN A 157 -22.28 -12.07 24.70
N GLU A 158 -22.24 -13.10 25.55
CA GLU A 158 -21.33 -13.12 26.71
C GLU A 158 -19.88 -13.27 26.25
N THR A 159 -19.62 -14.17 25.30
CA THR A 159 -18.29 -14.36 24.71
C THR A 159 -17.79 -13.11 24.00
N ILE A 160 -18.65 -12.42 23.26
CA ILE A 160 -18.27 -11.18 22.56
C ILE A 160 -17.92 -10.09 23.54
N LEU A 161 -18.75 -9.87 24.57
CA LEU A 161 -18.49 -8.85 25.57
C LEU A 161 -17.14 -9.11 26.27
N ARG A 162 -16.84 -10.38 26.57
CA ARG A 162 -15.55 -10.77 27.16
C ARG A 162 -14.38 -10.48 26.21
N HIS A 163 -14.54 -10.75 24.92
CA HIS A 163 -13.51 -10.41 23.92
C HIS A 163 -13.33 -8.90 23.77
N GLN A 164 -14.42 -8.15 23.65
CA GLN A 164 -14.41 -6.69 23.60
C GLN A 164 -13.66 -6.10 24.79
N GLN A 165 -13.96 -6.56 26.01
CA GLN A 165 -13.25 -6.13 27.22
C GLN A 165 -11.76 -6.48 27.20
N ALA A 166 -11.40 -7.69 26.78
CA ALA A 166 -10.00 -8.14 26.73
C ALA A 166 -9.17 -7.34 25.71
N PHE A 167 -9.76 -6.96 24.58
CA PHE A 167 -9.09 -6.21 23.52
C PHE A 167 -9.24 -4.69 23.64
N GLY A 168 -9.93 -4.20 24.68
CA GLY A 168 -9.98 -2.79 25.07
C GLY A 168 -11.09 -1.97 24.41
N TYR A 169 -12.14 -2.61 23.91
CA TYR A 169 -13.33 -1.91 23.39
C TYR A 169 -14.07 -1.24 24.54
N SER A 170 -14.40 0.05 24.36
CA SER A 170 -15.34 0.75 25.23
C SER A 170 -16.76 0.74 24.63
N SER A 171 -17.75 1.05 25.47
CA SER A 171 -19.13 1.24 25.00
C SER A 171 -19.24 2.37 23.97
N GLU A 172 -18.41 3.42 24.11
CA GLU A 172 -18.38 4.55 23.18
C GLU A 172 -17.77 4.14 21.82
N ASP A 173 -16.74 3.28 21.82
CA ASP A 173 -16.18 2.74 20.57
C ASP A 173 -17.23 1.97 19.78
N VAL A 174 -18.04 1.14 20.46
CA VAL A 174 -19.09 0.37 19.80
C VAL A 174 -20.20 1.28 19.29
N GLN A 175 -20.80 2.09 20.17
CA GLN A 175 -22.00 2.89 19.84
C GLN A 175 -21.69 4.06 18.92
N MET A 176 -20.60 4.79 19.18
CA MET A 176 -20.33 6.03 18.45
C MET A 176 -19.50 5.79 17.19
N VAL A 177 -18.63 4.78 17.17
CA VAL A 177 -17.74 4.52 16.03
C VAL A 177 -18.25 3.37 15.17
N ILE A 178 -18.35 2.16 15.73
CA ILE A 178 -18.66 0.95 14.95
C ILE A 178 -20.09 0.98 14.39
N GLU A 179 -21.09 1.21 15.24
CA GLU A 179 -22.51 1.26 14.82
C GLU A 179 -22.74 2.38 13.79
N THR A 180 -22.14 3.55 13.98
CA THR A 180 -22.26 4.67 13.03
C THR A 180 -21.66 4.32 11.66
N MET A 181 -20.47 3.71 11.64
CA MET A 181 -19.86 3.26 10.39
C MET A 181 -20.69 2.18 9.69
N ALA A 182 -21.23 1.22 10.45
CA ALA A 182 -22.07 0.16 9.92
C ALA A 182 -23.40 0.69 9.35
N ALA A 183 -24.05 1.63 10.05
CA ALA A 183 -25.35 2.16 9.65
C ALA A 183 -25.25 3.17 8.49
N GLN A 184 -24.24 4.03 8.48
CA GLN A 184 -24.15 5.15 7.54
C GLN A 184 -23.13 4.95 6.41
N GLY A 185 -22.24 3.96 6.52
CA GLY A 185 -21.13 3.74 5.59
C GLY A 185 -20.11 4.89 5.60
N LYS A 186 -20.03 5.64 6.70
CA LYS A 186 -19.14 6.80 6.88
C LYS A 186 -18.60 6.81 8.30
N GLU A 187 -17.38 7.32 8.47
CA GLU A 187 -16.85 7.57 9.82
C GLU A 187 -17.67 8.63 10.56
N PRO A 188 -17.79 8.54 11.90
CA PRO A 188 -18.55 9.50 12.68
C PRO A 188 -17.95 10.90 12.60
N THR A 189 -18.81 11.92 12.56
CA THR A 189 -18.40 13.32 12.61
C THR A 189 -18.62 13.88 14.00
N PHE A 190 -17.56 14.40 14.61
CA PHE A 190 -17.58 15.05 15.93
C PHE A 190 -17.22 16.54 15.82
N CYS A 191 -17.38 17.28 16.91
CA CYS A 191 -17.01 18.68 17.04
C CYS A 191 -16.24 18.91 18.35
N MET A 192 -15.69 20.14 18.50
CA MET A 192 -14.76 20.54 19.56
C MET A 192 -13.36 19.93 19.42
N GLY A 193 -12.42 20.42 20.24
CA GLY A 193 -11.06 19.91 20.31
C GLY A 193 -10.97 18.67 21.20
N ASP A 194 -9.87 17.93 21.06
CA ASP A 194 -9.52 16.82 21.93
C ASP A 194 -9.10 17.35 23.32
N ASP A 195 -10.00 17.26 24.30
CA ASP A 195 -9.83 17.79 25.67
C ASP A 195 -9.45 16.68 26.69
N ILE A 196 -8.99 15.52 26.22
CA ILE A 196 -8.46 14.47 27.09
C ILE A 196 -6.93 14.57 27.20
N PRO A 197 -6.33 14.07 28.31
CA PRO A 197 -4.88 13.98 28.42
C PRO A 197 -4.28 13.14 27.29
N LEU A 198 -3.04 13.45 26.90
CA LEU A 198 -2.26 12.56 26.04
C LEU A 198 -2.22 11.16 26.66
N ALA A 199 -2.26 10.11 25.81
CA ALA A 199 -2.34 8.72 26.27
C ALA A 199 -1.28 8.35 27.34
N VAL A 200 -0.06 8.87 27.21
CA VAL A 200 1.04 8.67 28.17
C VAL A 200 0.83 9.32 29.54
N LEU A 201 -0.01 10.37 29.61
CA LEU A 201 -0.33 11.11 30.85
C LEU A 201 -1.68 10.68 31.45
N SER A 202 -2.46 9.91 30.71
CA SER A 202 -3.78 9.45 31.15
C SER A 202 -3.67 8.41 32.25
N GLN A 203 -4.65 8.42 33.16
CA GLN A 203 -4.79 7.40 34.20
C GLN A 203 -5.60 6.18 33.70
N LYS A 204 -6.27 6.31 32.55
CA LYS A 204 -7.05 5.22 31.94
C LYS A 204 -6.15 4.37 31.03
N PRO A 205 -6.45 3.07 30.85
CA PRO A 205 -5.76 2.26 29.86
C PRO A 205 -6.06 2.78 28.45
N HIS A 206 -5.02 2.85 27.63
CA HIS A 206 -5.09 3.30 26.23
C HIS A 206 -4.57 2.21 25.31
N MET A 207 -5.13 2.15 24.10
CA MET A 207 -4.60 1.27 23.07
C MET A 207 -3.27 1.82 22.54
N LEU A 208 -2.43 0.93 22.00
CA LEU A 208 -1.14 1.33 21.46
C LEU A 208 -1.27 2.36 20.31
N TYR A 209 -2.37 2.33 19.58
CA TYR A 209 -2.68 3.26 18.51
C TYR A 209 -2.72 4.73 18.97
N ASP A 210 -3.18 5.01 20.20
CA ASP A 210 -3.37 6.39 20.69
C ASP A 210 -2.05 7.18 20.81
N TYR A 211 -0.94 6.45 20.89
CA TYR A 211 0.42 6.98 20.95
C TYR A 211 0.97 7.37 19.56
N PHE A 212 0.31 6.95 18.48
CA PHE A 212 0.69 7.30 17.11
C PHE A 212 -0.19 8.45 16.61
N LYS A 213 0.45 9.52 16.16
CA LYS A 213 -0.26 10.66 15.56
C LYS A 213 0.01 10.71 14.06
N GLN A 214 -1.06 10.86 13.28
CA GLN A 214 -0.94 10.95 11.83
C GLN A 214 -0.18 12.21 11.45
N ARG A 215 0.84 12.04 10.61
CA ARG A 215 1.52 13.17 10.00
C ARG A 215 0.65 13.70 8.88
N PHE A 216 0.60 15.02 8.73
CA PHE A 216 -0.05 15.69 7.62
C PHE A 216 0.95 16.60 6.91
N ALA A 217 0.68 16.85 5.63
CA ALA A 217 1.47 17.76 4.84
C ALA A 217 1.04 19.20 5.09
N GLN A 218 2.00 20.10 5.28
CA GLN A 218 1.75 21.53 5.45
C GLN A 218 2.80 22.31 4.67
N VAL A 219 2.36 23.21 3.78
CA VAL A 219 3.19 24.06 2.91
C VAL A 219 4.03 23.31 1.86
N THR A 220 4.80 22.30 2.24
CA THR A 220 5.81 21.63 1.39
C THR A 220 5.20 20.85 0.22
N ASN A 221 4.04 20.26 0.45
CA ASN A 221 3.29 19.48 -0.52
C ASN A 221 1.79 19.62 -0.22
N PRO A 222 0.94 19.78 -1.24
CA PRO A 222 -0.49 19.92 -1.03
C PRO A 222 -1.11 18.57 -0.63
N ALA A 223 -2.08 18.61 0.28
CA ALA A 223 -2.97 17.48 0.50
C ALA A 223 -3.87 17.26 -0.72
N ILE A 224 -4.25 16.01 -0.97
CA ILE A 224 -5.14 15.61 -2.08
C ILE A 224 -6.56 15.51 -1.52
N ASP A 225 -7.56 15.94 -2.29
CA ASP A 225 -8.97 15.78 -1.92
C ASP A 225 -9.44 14.34 -2.19
N PRO A 226 -9.69 13.50 -1.15
CA PRO A 226 -10.06 12.11 -1.35
C PRO A 226 -11.45 11.93 -1.99
N LEU A 227 -12.32 12.94 -1.95
CA LEU A 227 -13.67 12.88 -2.51
C LEU A 227 -13.69 13.36 -3.97
N ARG A 228 -13.03 14.49 -4.26
CA ARG A 228 -13.02 15.08 -5.60
C ARG A 228 -11.96 14.47 -6.51
N GLU A 229 -10.85 14.04 -5.93
CA GLU A 229 -9.71 13.45 -6.65
C GLU A 229 -9.58 11.94 -6.37
N GLY A 230 -10.62 11.27 -5.86
CA GLY A 230 -10.56 9.84 -5.53
C GLY A 230 -10.15 8.93 -6.69
N LEU A 231 -10.34 9.35 -7.95
CA LEU A 231 -9.86 8.65 -9.14
C LEU A 231 -8.32 8.51 -9.14
N VAL A 232 -7.58 9.43 -8.52
CA VAL A 232 -6.12 9.39 -8.34
C VAL A 232 -5.72 8.67 -7.06
N MET A 233 -6.58 7.89 -6.44
CA MET A 233 -6.25 7.09 -5.28
C MET A 233 -6.59 5.62 -5.54
N SER A 234 -5.88 4.71 -4.89
CA SER A 234 -6.18 3.28 -4.94
C SER A 234 -5.84 2.64 -3.61
N LEU A 235 -6.68 1.70 -3.20
CA LEU A 235 -6.47 0.82 -2.05
C LEU A 235 -6.08 -0.60 -2.49
N GLU A 236 -5.76 -0.79 -3.77
CA GLU A 236 -5.34 -2.09 -4.29
C GLU A 236 -4.04 -2.56 -3.60
N VAL A 237 -4.02 -3.82 -3.20
CA VAL A 237 -2.88 -4.46 -2.53
C VAL A 237 -2.49 -5.73 -3.27
N ASN A 238 -1.18 -5.93 -3.43
CA ASN A 238 -0.62 -7.18 -3.91
C ASN A 238 -0.07 -8.03 -2.76
N ILE A 239 -0.56 -9.25 -2.65
CA ILE A 239 -0.15 -10.26 -1.67
C ILE A 239 0.76 -11.31 -2.31
N GLY A 240 1.86 -11.63 -1.63
CA GLY A 240 2.82 -12.66 -2.02
C GLY A 240 4.23 -12.12 -2.23
N LYS A 241 5.10 -12.99 -2.76
CA LYS A 241 6.50 -12.65 -3.01
C LYS A 241 6.63 -11.51 -4.03
N ARG A 242 7.49 -10.55 -3.72
CA ARG A 242 7.90 -9.47 -4.63
C ARG A 242 9.24 -9.87 -5.25
N GLY A 243 9.27 -9.99 -6.58
CA GLY A 243 10.47 -10.40 -7.30
C GLY A 243 11.49 -9.27 -7.49
N ASN A 244 12.59 -9.60 -8.18
CA ASN A 244 13.66 -8.66 -8.45
C ASN A 244 13.20 -7.59 -9.45
N ILE A 245 13.30 -6.32 -9.05
CA ILE A 245 12.90 -5.18 -9.90
C ILE A 245 13.80 -5.01 -11.13
N LEU A 246 15.01 -5.58 -11.12
CA LEU A 246 15.98 -5.50 -12.23
C LEU A 246 15.74 -6.57 -13.29
N GLU A 247 14.99 -7.63 -12.96
CA GLU A 247 14.73 -8.75 -13.85
C GLU A 247 13.27 -8.73 -14.28
N VAL A 248 13.04 -8.49 -15.56
CA VAL A 248 11.69 -8.47 -16.13
C VAL A 248 11.29 -9.90 -16.49
N GLY A 249 10.23 -10.41 -15.87
CA GLY A 249 9.70 -11.74 -16.17
C GLY A 249 8.33 -12.05 -15.56
N PRO A 250 7.69 -13.15 -15.99
CA PRO A 250 6.35 -13.55 -15.57
C PRO A 250 6.23 -13.80 -14.06
N GLN A 251 7.31 -14.20 -13.41
CA GLN A 251 7.36 -14.45 -11.96
C GLN A 251 6.96 -13.23 -11.12
N ASN A 252 7.20 -12.01 -11.63
CA ASN A 252 6.84 -10.78 -10.92
C ASN A 252 5.32 -10.52 -10.93
N ALA A 253 4.58 -11.17 -11.83
CA ALA A 253 3.13 -11.09 -11.91
C ALA A 253 2.41 -12.14 -11.05
N ALA A 254 3.13 -13.08 -10.45
CA ALA A 254 2.58 -14.21 -9.70
C ALA A 254 2.11 -13.84 -8.27
N GLN A 255 1.29 -12.78 -8.16
CA GLN A 255 0.77 -12.25 -6.89
C GLN A 255 -0.76 -12.34 -6.86
N VAL A 256 -1.32 -12.25 -5.65
CA VAL A 256 -2.77 -12.13 -5.44
C VAL A 256 -3.13 -10.66 -5.28
N ILE A 257 -4.02 -10.16 -6.14
CA ILE A 257 -4.54 -8.79 -6.04
C ILE A 257 -5.78 -8.75 -5.17
N LEU A 258 -5.80 -7.80 -4.24
CA LEU A 258 -6.93 -7.40 -3.42
C LEU A 258 -7.35 -5.98 -3.82
N SER A 259 -8.66 -5.72 -3.87
CA SER A 259 -9.20 -4.38 -4.15
C SER A 259 -9.05 -3.40 -2.98
N SER A 260 -8.88 -3.93 -1.76
CA SER A 260 -8.80 -3.19 -0.51
C SER A 260 -7.87 -3.93 0.47
N PRO A 261 -7.17 -3.21 1.38
CA PRO A 261 -6.45 -3.84 2.49
C PRO A 261 -7.40 -4.35 3.59
N VAL A 262 -8.70 -4.03 3.55
CA VAL A 262 -9.68 -4.51 4.53
C VAL A 262 -10.28 -5.82 4.03
N LEU A 263 -10.08 -6.90 4.78
CA LEU A 263 -10.55 -8.23 4.46
C LEU A 263 -11.74 -8.61 5.33
N ASN A 264 -12.72 -9.27 4.74
CA ASN A 264 -13.68 -10.07 5.52
C ASN A 264 -13.14 -11.48 5.78
N GLU A 265 -13.83 -12.24 6.65
CA GLU A 265 -13.41 -13.58 7.04
C GLU A 265 -13.37 -14.55 5.85
N GLY A 266 -14.33 -14.44 4.93
CA GLY A 266 -14.37 -15.28 3.73
C GLY A 266 -13.23 -15.02 2.76
N GLU A 267 -12.80 -13.76 2.64
CA GLU A 267 -11.64 -13.35 1.84
C GLU A 267 -10.33 -13.80 2.49
N LEU A 268 -10.22 -13.72 3.83
CA LEU A 268 -9.10 -14.29 4.56
C LEU A 268 -9.04 -15.82 4.38
N ASP A 269 -10.16 -16.52 4.49
CA ASP A 269 -10.24 -17.96 4.24
C ASP A 269 -9.84 -18.34 2.81
N ALA A 270 -10.16 -17.50 1.83
CA ALA A 270 -9.75 -17.69 0.45
C ALA A 270 -8.22 -17.55 0.30
N LEU A 271 -7.60 -16.57 0.97
CA LEU A 271 -6.14 -16.43 1.04
C LEU A 271 -5.50 -17.64 1.72
N MET A 272 -6.09 -18.13 2.81
CA MET A 272 -5.61 -19.29 3.57
C MET A 272 -5.60 -20.59 2.75
N LYS A 273 -6.45 -20.68 1.71
CA LYS A 273 -6.53 -21.84 0.81
C LYS A 273 -5.60 -21.74 -0.41
N ASP A 274 -4.92 -20.61 -0.63
CA ASP A 274 -4.00 -20.47 -1.77
C ASP A 274 -2.67 -21.20 -1.53
N HIS A 275 -2.50 -22.36 -2.16
CA HIS A 275 -1.28 -23.17 -2.08
C HIS A 275 -0.02 -22.44 -2.57
N HIS A 276 -0.12 -21.47 -3.49
CA HIS A 276 1.04 -20.72 -3.97
C HIS A 276 1.56 -19.73 -2.92
N LEU A 277 0.65 -19.18 -2.10
CA LEU A 277 1.04 -18.32 -0.99
C LEU A 277 1.63 -19.12 0.17
N ASN A 278 1.26 -20.40 0.30
CA ASN A 278 1.64 -21.26 1.43
C ASN A 278 1.49 -20.53 2.78
N PRO A 279 0.26 -20.09 3.12
CA PRO A 279 0.03 -19.22 4.26
C PRO A 279 0.38 -19.90 5.58
N GLN A 280 0.99 -19.14 6.49
CA GLN A 280 1.34 -19.60 7.83
C GLN A 280 0.69 -18.68 8.87
N VAL A 281 -0.09 -19.28 9.77
CA VAL A 281 -0.70 -18.57 10.90
C VAL A 281 0.28 -18.55 12.06
N LEU A 282 0.58 -17.35 12.55
CA LEU A 282 1.42 -17.13 13.71
C LEU A 282 0.58 -16.48 14.80
N HIS A 283 0.33 -17.22 15.86
CA HIS A 283 -0.48 -16.75 16.98
C HIS A 283 0.28 -15.72 17.80
N THR A 284 -0.39 -14.61 18.13
CA THR A 284 0.20 -13.48 18.86
C THR A 284 -0.15 -13.51 20.34
N PHE A 285 -0.01 -14.66 21.00
CA PHE A 285 -0.28 -14.83 22.44
C PHE A 285 1.00 -15.11 23.22
N PHE A 286 1.08 -14.64 24.45
CA PHE A 286 2.19 -14.92 25.36
C PHE A 286 1.70 -15.40 26.73
N ASP A 287 2.47 -16.25 27.39
CA ASP A 287 2.07 -16.93 28.62
C ASP A 287 2.69 -16.26 29.85
N ILE A 288 1.87 -15.59 30.65
CA ILE A 288 2.34 -14.86 31.83
C ILE A 288 2.76 -15.79 32.98
N GLN A 289 2.33 -17.06 33.01
CA GLN A 289 2.70 -18.01 34.07
C GLN A 289 4.20 -18.34 34.03
N LYS A 290 4.83 -18.22 32.87
CA LYS A 290 6.27 -18.45 32.69
C LYS A 290 7.14 -17.30 33.23
N GLY A 291 6.54 -16.27 33.85
CA GLY A 291 7.25 -15.13 34.42
C GLY A 291 8.15 -14.45 33.39
N ILE A 292 9.43 -14.23 33.72
CA ILE A 292 10.41 -13.60 32.81
C ILE A 292 10.64 -14.41 31.53
N HIS A 293 10.36 -15.73 31.52
CA HIS A 293 10.46 -16.55 30.31
C HIS A 293 9.26 -16.41 29.36
N GLY A 294 8.11 -15.95 29.88
CA GLY A 294 6.93 -15.63 29.09
C GLY A 294 6.71 -14.13 28.92
N SER A 295 7.74 -13.31 29.13
CA SER A 295 7.63 -11.86 28.93
C SER A 295 7.26 -11.54 27.48
N ILE A 296 6.55 -10.42 27.29
CA ILE A 296 6.17 -9.95 25.96
C ILE A 296 7.39 -9.75 25.04
N ASP A 297 8.53 -9.30 25.60
CA ASP A 297 9.80 -9.17 24.86
C ASP A 297 10.28 -10.52 24.26
N LYS A 298 10.24 -11.60 25.04
CA LYS A 298 10.63 -12.92 24.56
C LYS A 298 9.62 -13.48 23.56
N ALA A 299 8.33 -13.28 23.81
CA ALA A 299 7.29 -13.72 22.89
C ALA A 299 7.40 -13.02 21.53
N ILE A 300 7.71 -11.72 21.50
CA ILE A 300 7.96 -10.99 20.25
C ILE A 300 9.19 -11.55 19.52
N LYS A 301 10.28 -11.85 20.23
CA LYS A 301 11.47 -12.47 19.63
C LYS A 301 11.15 -13.84 19.02
N GLN A 302 10.43 -14.68 19.74
CA GLN A 302 9.95 -15.98 19.24
C GLN A 302 9.04 -15.84 18.03
N LEU A 303 8.14 -14.85 18.03
CA LEU A 303 7.27 -14.55 16.90
C LEU A 303 8.09 -14.12 15.66
N CYS A 304 9.12 -13.30 15.86
CA CYS A 304 10.03 -12.88 14.79
C CYS A 304 10.82 -14.06 14.21
N GLU A 305 11.36 -14.94 15.06
CA GLU A 305 12.07 -16.17 14.66
C GLU A 305 11.14 -17.11 13.89
N ALA A 306 9.93 -17.36 14.39
CA ALA A 306 8.93 -18.19 13.71
C ALA A 306 8.52 -17.61 12.36
N ALA A 307 8.41 -16.29 12.24
CA ALA A 307 8.15 -15.61 10.98
C ALA A 307 9.32 -15.75 10.00
N ASP A 308 10.56 -15.61 10.45
CA ASP A 308 11.75 -15.83 9.64
C ASP A 308 11.78 -17.27 9.09
N ASP A 309 11.64 -18.26 9.97
CA ASP A 309 11.62 -19.68 9.62
C ASP A 309 10.49 -20.01 8.62
N ALA A 310 9.29 -19.50 8.85
CA ALA A 310 8.15 -19.69 7.94
C ALA A 310 8.47 -19.16 6.53
N VAL A 311 9.09 -17.98 6.42
CA VAL A 311 9.45 -17.38 5.12
C VAL A 311 10.59 -18.14 4.46
N ARG A 312 11.61 -18.58 5.22
CA ARG A 312 12.71 -19.41 4.69
C ARG A 312 12.21 -20.76 4.19
N ASN A 313 11.18 -21.31 4.84
CA ASN A 313 10.49 -22.53 4.42
C ASN A 313 9.52 -22.32 3.24
N GLY A 314 9.50 -21.11 2.65
CA GLY A 314 8.77 -20.82 1.42
C GLY A 314 7.36 -20.24 1.61
N SER A 315 6.98 -19.85 2.83
CA SER A 315 5.73 -19.10 3.05
C SER A 315 5.83 -17.71 2.43
N GLN A 316 4.83 -17.33 1.62
CA GLN A 316 4.69 -16.00 1.03
C GLN A 316 3.58 -15.18 1.69
N LEU A 317 2.89 -15.74 2.67
CA LEU A 317 1.83 -15.06 3.43
C LEU A 317 1.92 -15.46 4.90
N LEU A 318 2.24 -14.48 5.74
CA LEU A 318 2.19 -14.63 7.20
C LEU A 318 0.90 -14.00 7.70
N VAL A 319 0.10 -14.76 8.44
CA VAL A 319 -1.10 -14.27 9.11
C VAL A 319 -0.81 -14.17 10.60
N LEU A 320 -0.64 -12.95 11.11
CA LEU A 320 -0.49 -12.71 12.54
C LEU A 320 -1.90 -12.66 13.15
N SER A 321 -2.23 -13.62 14.01
CA SER A 321 -3.59 -13.80 14.51
C SER A 321 -3.65 -13.76 16.04
N ASP A 322 -4.52 -12.89 16.56
CA ASP A 322 -4.97 -12.90 17.97
C ASP A 322 -6.33 -13.58 18.14
N ARG A 323 -6.82 -14.29 17.12
CA ARG A 323 -8.07 -15.04 17.17
C ARG A 323 -7.95 -16.23 18.11
N SER A 324 -8.90 -16.34 19.04
CA SER A 324 -9.08 -17.48 19.94
C SER A 324 -10.57 -17.76 20.12
N GLU A 325 -10.95 -19.03 20.26
CA GLU A 325 -12.32 -19.42 20.61
C GLU A 325 -12.60 -19.13 22.11
N GLU A 326 -11.62 -19.42 22.96
CA GLU A 326 -11.68 -19.18 24.39
C GLU A 326 -10.51 -18.31 24.85
N LEU A 327 -10.81 -17.25 25.61
CA LEU A 327 -9.78 -16.40 26.18
C LEU A 327 -9.27 -16.99 27.49
N GLU A 328 -8.00 -17.38 27.49
CA GLU A 328 -7.31 -17.82 28.69
C GLU A 328 -6.80 -16.60 29.50
N PRO A 329 -7.16 -16.45 30.79
CA PRO A 329 -6.68 -15.34 31.62
C PRO A 329 -5.16 -15.23 31.73
N THR A 330 -4.46 -16.34 31.48
CA THR A 330 -3.02 -16.49 31.59
C THR A 330 -2.29 -16.28 30.26
N ARG A 331 -3.02 -16.04 29.17
CA ARG A 331 -2.44 -15.85 27.84
C ARG A 331 -3.01 -14.61 27.14
N PRO A 332 -2.61 -13.40 27.57
CA PRO A 332 -2.96 -12.17 26.86
C PRO A 332 -2.37 -12.14 25.45
N ALA A 333 -3.06 -11.45 24.55
CA ALA A 333 -2.56 -11.16 23.21
C ALA A 333 -1.50 -10.05 23.24
N ILE A 334 -0.48 -10.18 22.40
CA ILE A 334 0.44 -9.09 22.06
C ILE A 334 -0.37 -8.07 21.26
N PRO A 335 -0.31 -6.76 21.58
CA PRO A 335 -0.95 -5.73 20.75
C PRO A 335 -0.55 -5.89 19.29
N ILE A 336 -1.52 -6.07 18.41
CA ILE A 336 -1.27 -6.48 17.02
C ILE A 336 -0.37 -5.49 16.27
N LEU A 337 -0.48 -4.19 16.56
CA LEU A 337 0.38 -3.16 15.98
C LEU A 337 1.86 -3.40 16.33
N LEU A 338 2.15 -3.82 17.56
CA LEU A 338 3.50 -4.15 18.00
C LEU A 338 4.00 -5.43 17.31
N ALA A 339 3.14 -6.45 17.22
CA ALA A 339 3.48 -7.71 16.55
C ALA A 339 3.81 -7.50 15.07
N VAL A 340 2.94 -6.78 14.33
CA VAL A 340 3.15 -6.44 12.91
C VAL A 340 4.44 -5.63 12.76
N GLY A 341 4.62 -4.57 13.55
CA GLY A 341 5.81 -3.72 13.45
C GLY A 341 7.12 -4.47 13.73
N ALA A 342 7.14 -5.34 14.74
CA ALA A 342 8.30 -6.14 15.08
C ALA A 342 8.67 -7.15 13.98
N VAL A 343 7.69 -7.94 13.52
CA VAL A 343 7.90 -8.91 12.43
C VAL A 343 8.30 -8.20 11.14
N HIS A 344 7.65 -7.06 10.82
CA HIS A 344 7.97 -6.27 9.64
C HIS A 344 9.44 -5.83 9.63
N GLN A 345 9.91 -5.22 10.72
CA GLN A 345 11.28 -4.74 10.83
C GLN A 345 12.29 -5.88 10.87
N HIS A 346 11.99 -6.97 11.58
CA HIS A 346 12.84 -8.15 11.63
C HIS A 346 13.06 -8.76 10.23
N LEU A 347 11.99 -8.94 9.45
CA LEU A 347 12.09 -9.43 8.08
C LEU A 347 12.83 -8.46 7.16
N ILE A 348 12.77 -7.14 7.40
CA ILE A 348 13.58 -6.17 6.65
C ILE A 348 15.06 -6.37 6.96
N GLN A 349 15.41 -6.44 8.25
CA GLN A 349 16.80 -6.59 8.70
C GLN A 349 17.44 -7.89 8.16
N ASN A 350 16.66 -8.95 8.00
CA ASN A 350 17.12 -10.23 7.48
C ASN A 350 17.00 -10.36 5.95
N GLY A 351 16.53 -9.32 5.25
CA GLY A 351 16.37 -9.33 3.79
C GLY A 351 15.22 -10.22 3.28
N LEU A 352 14.28 -10.58 4.15
CA LEU A 352 13.17 -11.50 3.88
C LEU A 352 11.84 -10.80 3.62
N ARG A 353 11.70 -9.50 3.92
CA ARG A 353 10.41 -8.79 3.80
C ARG A 353 9.82 -8.81 2.39
N MET A 354 10.65 -8.95 1.36
CA MET A 354 10.20 -9.06 -0.03
C MET A 354 9.67 -10.46 -0.39
N SER A 355 9.95 -11.48 0.42
CA SER A 355 9.55 -12.86 0.16
C SER A 355 8.12 -13.18 0.60
N ALA A 356 7.54 -12.39 1.51
CA ALA A 356 6.21 -12.62 2.05
C ALA A 356 5.43 -11.35 2.35
N SER A 357 4.10 -11.43 2.31
CA SER A 357 3.18 -10.43 2.82
C SER A 357 2.75 -10.75 4.25
N ILE A 358 2.37 -9.71 5.00
CA ILE A 358 1.88 -9.84 6.38
C ILE A 358 0.40 -9.46 6.38
N VAL A 359 -0.46 -10.28 6.94
CA VAL A 359 -1.88 -9.98 7.17
C VAL A 359 -2.14 -10.03 8.67
N ALA A 360 -2.85 -9.02 9.18
CA ALA A 360 -3.26 -8.97 10.58
C ALA A 360 -4.69 -9.49 10.72
N ASP A 361 -4.89 -10.64 11.36
CA ASP A 361 -6.21 -11.16 11.75
C ASP A 361 -6.43 -10.82 13.21
N THR A 362 -7.18 -9.74 13.48
CA THR A 362 -7.14 -9.10 14.80
C THR A 362 -8.50 -8.67 15.33
N ALA A 363 -8.66 -8.85 16.63
CA ALA A 363 -9.71 -8.23 17.41
C ALA A 363 -9.45 -6.75 17.69
N GLN A 364 -8.20 -6.29 17.74
CA GLN A 364 -7.88 -4.92 18.15
C GLN A 364 -7.80 -3.94 16.97
N CYS A 365 -8.79 -3.98 16.06
CA CYS A 365 -8.89 -3.06 14.92
C CYS A 365 -10.35 -2.84 14.49
N PHE A 366 -10.84 -1.62 14.61
CA PHE A 366 -12.19 -1.17 14.27
C PHE A 366 -12.24 0.25 13.70
N SER A 367 -11.32 1.15 14.06
CA SER A 367 -11.32 2.54 13.57
C SER A 367 -10.39 2.77 12.37
N THR A 368 -10.67 3.80 11.56
CA THR A 368 -9.87 4.18 10.38
C THR A 368 -8.39 4.40 10.72
N HIS A 369 -8.11 5.00 11.88
CA HIS A 369 -6.76 5.24 12.37
C HIS A 369 -6.00 3.93 12.67
N GLN A 370 -6.68 2.92 13.19
CA GLN A 370 -6.06 1.62 13.52
C GLN A 370 -5.63 0.88 12.25
N PHE A 371 -6.49 0.87 11.21
CA PHE A 371 -6.11 0.37 9.89
C PHE A 371 -4.90 1.12 9.31
N ALA A 372 -4.91 2.45 9.37
CA ALA A 372 -3.81 3.27 8.86
C ALA A 372 -2.49 2.97 9.57
N CYS A 373 -2.51 2.77 10.89
CA CYS A 373 -1.33 2.37 11.65
C CYS A 373 -0.83 0.98 11.22
N LEU A 374 -1.70 -0.03 11.19
CA LEU A 374 -1.28 -1.38 10.81
C LEU A 374 -0.65 -1.43 9.42
N ILE A 375 -1.29 -0.77 8.45
CA ILE A 375 -0.80 -0.69 7.07
C ILE A 375 0.53 0.07 7.04
N GLY A 376 0.61 1.22 7.71
CA GLY A 376 1.81 2.05 7.78
C GLY A 376 3.02 1.35 8.42
N TYR A 377 2.78 0.44 9.37
CA TYR A 377 3.81 -0.34 10.06
C TYR A 377 4.09 -1.72 9.44
N GLY A 378 3.47 -2.05 8.30
CA GLY A 378 3.91 -3.16 7.45
C GLY A 378 2.88 -4.23 7.14
N ALA A 379 1.67 -4.14 7.68
CA ALA A 379 0.56 -5.01 7.27
C ALA A 379 0.19 -4.71 5.81
N SER A 380 0.00 -5.76 5.03
CA SER A 380 -0.48 -5.67 3.66
C SER A 380 -2.01 -5.64 3.62
N ALA A 381 -2.66 -6.40 4.51
CA ALA A 381 -4.10 -6.37 4.71
C ALA A 381 -4.45 -6.67 6.17
N VAL A 382 -5.69 -6.37 6.57
CA VAL A 382 -6.20 -6.52 7.93
C VAL A 382 -7.58 -7.15 7.88
N CYS A 383 -7.80 -8.23 8.63
CA CYS A 383 -9.10 -8.82 8.90
C CYS A 383 -9.53 -8.42 10.33
N PRO A 384 -10.45 -7.45 10.47
CA PRO A 384 -10.91 -6.92 11.76
C PRO A 384 -12.03 -7.79 12.35
N TYR A 385 -11.74 -9.05 12.65
CA TYR A 385 -12.79 -10.06 12.87
C TYR A 385 -13.75 -9.72 14.01
N LEU A 386 -13.24 -9.19 15.14
CA LEU A 386 -14.10 -8.86 16.28
C LEU A 386 -14.98 -7.63 16.00
N ALA A 387 -14.49 -6.68 15.20
CA ALA A 387 -15.30 -5.54 14.77
C ALA A 387 -16.44 -5.99 13.86
N LEU A 388 -16.17 -6.89 12.90
CA LEU A 388 -17.21 -7.49 12.05
C LEU A 388 -18.22 -8.28 12.87
N GLU A 389 -17.76 -9.06 13.84
CA GLU A 389 -18.63 -9.80 14.74
C GLU A 389 -19.47 -8.89 15.65
N THR A 390 -18.89 -7.78 16.11
CA THR A 390 -19.60 -6.75 16.88
C THR A 390 -20.73 -6.15 16.06
N CYS A 391 -20.51 -5.83 14.78
CA CYS A 391 -21.56 -5.35 13.88
C CYS A 391 -22.70 -6.36 13.68
N ARG A 392 -22.42 -7.68 13.74
CA ARG A 392 -23.46 -8.72 13.60
C ARG A 392 -24.33 -8.85 14.83
N ASN A 393 -23.77 -8.61 16.02
CA ASN A 393 -24.47 -8.75 17.30
C ASN A 393 -25.14 -7.46 17.77
N GLY A 394 -24.72 -6.30 17.24
CA GLY A 394 -25.17 -4.97 17.63
C GLY A 394 -25.74 -4.14 16.47
N VAL A 395 -26.76 -4.67 15.78
CA VAL A 395 -27.79 -3.90 15.07
C VAL A 395 -29.15 -4.23 15.67
#